data_AF-A0A0F9UU82-F1
#
_entry.id   AF-A0A0F9UU82-F1
#
_cell.length_a   1.000
_cell.length_b   1.000
_cell.length_c   1.000
_cell.angle_alpha   90.00
_cell.angle_beta   90.00
_cell.angle_gamma   90.00
#
_symmetry.space_group_name_H-M   'P 1'
#
loop_
_entity.id
_entity.type
_entity.pdbx_description
1 polymer ?
#
loop_
_entity_poly.entity_id
_entity_poly.type
_entity_poly.pdbx_seq_one_letter_code
_entity_poly.pdbx_strand_id
1 'polypeptide(L)'
;MKLHHTVNHTPIEERTDSIEFTGLMPQVADAYKDLVPEGIRHLPVVWLSEGIWQSQELPVFEVDSGDLDSDKLYPNAIVYEVDKDLHWWVYQGHIPRSRIIRLRISSSQPS
;
A
#
# COMPACT_ATOMS: atom_id res chain seq x y z
N MET A 1 8.29 -9.62 -7.25
CA MET A 1 8.70 -8.21 -7.07
C MET A 1 8.25 -7.80 -5.67
N LYS A 2 8.99 -6.93 -4.98
CA LYS A 2 8.56 -6.46 -3.65
C LYS A 2 7.69 -5.22 -3.80
N LEU A 3 6.55 -5.24 -3.12
CA LEU A 3 5.60 -4.14 -3.07
C LEU A 3 5.43 -3.67 -1.62
N HIS A 4 5.14 -2.40 -1.44
CA HIS A 4 5.10 -1.77 -0.12
C HIS A 4 3.78 -1.04 0.07
N HIS A 5 3.18 -1.17 1.25
CA HIS A 5 2.04 -0.38 1.68
C HIS A 5 2.48 0.62 2.76
N THR A 6 2.12 1.90 2.59
CA THR A 6 2.29 2.98 3.58
C THR A 6 0.91 3.47 4.02
N VAL A 7 0.69 3.57 5.34
CA VAL A 7 -0.61 3.95 5.93
C VAL A 7 -0.72 5.49 6.00
N ASN A 8 -1.28 6.11 4.97
CA ASN A 8 -1.22 7.58 4.80
C ASN A 8 -2.28 8.41 5.57
N HIS A 9 -3.19 7.80 6.33
CA HIS A 9 -4.32 8.55 6.93
C HIS A 9 -4.64 8.09 8.36
N THR A 10 -4.46 8.97 9.37
CA THR A 10 -5.00 8.95 10.76
C THR A 10 -4.66 7.75 11.68
N PRO A 11 -4.73 7.95 13.02
CA PRO A 11 -3.61 7.74 13.95
C PRO A 11 -3.01 6.32 13.89
N ILE A 12 -1.67 6.29 13.99
CA ILE A 12 -0.78 5.27 13.45
C ILE A 12 -0.89 3.91 14.16
N GLU A 13 -1.26 3.87 15.44
CA GLU A 13 -1.19 2.64 16.24
C GLU A 13 -2.38 1.69 15.98
N GLU A 14 -3.62 2.16 16.10
CA GLU A 14 -4.82 1.32 15.91
C GLU A 14 -4.90 0.68 14.50
N ARG A 15 -4.42 1.41 13.48
CA ARG A 15 -4.36 0.88 12.10
C ARG A 15 -3.24 -0.13 11.92
N THR A 16 -2.10 0.06 12.60
CA THR A 16 -0.98 -0.88 12.55
C THR A 16 -1.33 -2.21 13.21
N ASP A 17 -1.90 -2.17 14.41
CA ASP A 17 -2.31 -3.37 15.14
C ASP A 17 -3.38 -4.15 14.36
N SER A 18 -4.31 -3.42 13.73
CA SER A 18 -5.32 -4.03 12.86
C SER A 18 -4.69 -4.75 11.67
N ILE A 19 -3.66 -4.19 11.03
CA ILE A 19 -2.95 -4.84 9.92
C ILE A 19 -2.17 -6.06 10.43
N GLU A 20 -1.53 -5.97 11.60
CA GLU A 20 -0.78 -7.07 12.18
C GLU A 20 -1.67 -8.25 12.62
N PHE A 21 -2.94 -7.99 12.95
CA PHE A 21 -3.90 -9.01 13.34
C PHE A 21 -4.72 -9.55 12.16
N THR A 22 -5.13 -8.69 11.23
CA THR A 22 -6.12 -9.02 10.18
C THR A 22 -5.58 -8.94 8.75
N GLY A 23 -4.44 -8.30 8.53
CA GLY A 23 -3.89 -8.00 7.20
C GLY A 23 -4.34 -6.65 6.65
N LEU A 24 -3.99 -6.34 5.40
CA LEU A 24 -4.37 -5.08 4.76
C LEU A 24 -5.82 -5.14 4.30
N MET A 25 -6.69 -4.46 5.06
CA MET A 25 -8.09 -4.31 4.70
C MET A 25 -8.25 -3.35 3.52
N PRO A 26 -9.00 -3.73 2.48
CA PRO A 26 -9.24 -2.85 1.36
C PRO A 26 -10.14 -1.69 1.77
N GLN A 27 -9.91 -0.51 1.20
CA GLN A 27 -10.74 0.67 1.42
C GLN A 27 -11.48 1.03 0.14
N VAL A 28 -12.69 1.57 0.28
CA VAL A 28 -13.40 2.16 -0.85
C VAL A 28 -12.68 3.45 -1.21
N ALA A 29 -12.26 3.57 -2.47
CA ALA A 29 -11.40 4.63 -2.94
C ALA A 29 -12.10 6.00 -3.09
N ASP A 30 -13.18 6.32 -2.38
CA ASP A 30 -14.04 7.48 -2.68
C ASP A 30 -13.27 8.81 -2.79
N ALA A 31 -12.30 9.06 -1.90
CA ALA A 31 -11.49 10.28 -1.91
C ALA A 31 -10.37 10.29 -2.97
N TYR A 32 -10.03 9.13 -3.55
CA TYR A 32 -8.89 8.93 -4.45
C TYR A 32 -9.25 8.09 -5.67
N LYS A 33 -10.55 8.05 -6.03
CA LYS A 33 -11.09 7.21 -7.11
C LYS A 33 -10.44 7.50 -8.46
N ASP A 34 -10.02 8.75 -8.65
CA ASP A 34 -9.36 9.19 -9.86
C ASP A 34 -7.95 8.58 -9.99
N LEU A 35 -7.36 8.18 -8.86
CA LEU A 35 -6.10 7.42 -8.78
C LEU A 35 -6.33 5.91 -8.84
N VAL A 36 -7.52 5.42 -9.21
CA VAL A 36 -7.80 3.99 -9.36
C VAL A 36 -8.22 3.71 -10.81
N PRO A 37 -7.75 2.61 -11.43
CA PRO A 37 -8.17 2.24 -12.79
C PRO A 37 -9.70 2.18 -12.91
N GLU A 38 -10.23 2.79 -13.98
CA GLU A 38 -11.67 3.03 -14.15
C GLU A 38 -12.54 1.79 -13.89
N GLY A 39 -12.12 0.63 -14.39
CA GLY A 39 -12.84 -0.64 -14.25
C GLY A 39 -13.01 -1.15 -12.81
N ILE A 40 -12.21 -0.66 -11.86
CA ILE A 40 -12.23 -1.11 -10.46
C ILE A 40 -12.46 0.02 -9.45
N ARG A 41 -12.76 1.25 -9.88
CA ARG A 41 -12.94 2.43 -8.99
C ARG A 41 -14.01 2.26 -7.90
N HIS A 42 -15.01 1.44 -8.17
CA HIS A 42 -16.13 1.18 -7.26
C HIS A 42 -15.87 0.00 -6.31
N LEU A 43 -14.70 -0.65 -6.43
CA LEU A 43 -14.35 -1.82 -5.65
C LEU A 43 -13.45 -1.45 -4.46
N PRO A 44 -13.49 -2.24 -3.37
CA PRO A 44 -12.52 -2.10 -2.30
C PRO A 44 -11.10 -2.46 -2.78
N VAL A 45 -10.12 -1.58 -2.53
CA VAL A 45 -8.74 -1.75 -3.00
C VAL A 45 -7.69 -1.44 -1.94
N VAL A 46 -6.47 -1.94 -2.17
CA VAL A 46 -5.25 -1.65 -1.39
C VAL A 46 -4.21 -1.05 -2.33
N TRP A 47 -3.57 0.05 -1.93
CA TRP A 47 -2.48 0.66 -2.69
C TRP A 47 -1.13 0.11 -2.27
N LEU A 48 -0.27 -0.09 -3.26
CA LEU A 48 1.05 -0.68 -3.13
C LEU A 48 2.05 0.09 -4.00
N SER A 49 3.33 0.12 -3.62
CA SER A 49 4.40 0.75 -4.40
C SER A 49 5.65 -0.11 -4.48
N GLU A 50 6.39 -0.03 -5.59
CA GLU A 50 7.67 -0.75 -5.76
C GLU A 50 8.80 -0.23 -4.87
N GLY A 51 8.66 1.00 -4.36
CA GLY A 51 9.58 1.60 -3.39
C GLY A 51 8.88 2.01 -2.10
N ILE A 52 9.68 2.41 -1.11
CA ILE A 52 9.19 2.95 0.15
C ILE A 52 9.07 4.46 0.00
N TRP A 53 7.86 4.99 0.14
CA TRP A 53 7.67 6.43 0.21
C TRP A 53 8.38 6.97 1.48
N GLN A 54 9.49 7.70 1.29
CA GLN A 54 10.36 8.18 2.38
C GLN A 54 9.74 9.30 3.24
N SER A 55 8.52 9.70 2.92
CA SER A 55 7.75 10.63 3.74
C SER A 55 7.11 9.87 4.90
N GLN A 56 7.78 9.95 6.06
CA GLN A 56 7.24 9.84 7.43
C GLN A 56 7.51 8.56 8.23
N GLU A 57 7.49 8.77 9.56
CA GLU A 57 7.54 7.86 10.71
C GLU A 57 6.44 6.77 10.72
N LEU A 58 5.83 6.52 9.56
CA LEU A 58 4.72 5.60 9.38
C LEU A 58 5.27 4.17 9.18
N PRO A 59 4.62 3.15 9.77
CA PRO A 59 5.01 1.77 9.54
C PRO A 59 4.78 1.40 8.08
N VAL A 60 5.78 0.73 7.51
CA VAL A 60 5.73 0.21 6.14
C VAL A 60 5.56 -1.30 6.20
N PHE A 61 4.67 -1.79 5.36
CA PHE A 61 4.38 -3.21 5.23
C PHE A 61 4.82 -3.69 3.85
N GLU A 62 5.78 -4.60 3.81
CA GLU A 62 6.20 -5.30 2.60
C GLU A 62 5.20 -6.43 2.28
N VAL A 63 4.87 -6.55 1.01
CA VAL A 63 4.08 -7.61 0.40
C VAL A 63 4.86 -8.15 -0.80
N ASP A 64 5.06 -9.47 -0.88
CA ASP A 64 5.63 -10.06 -2.08
C ASP A 64 4.57 -10.14 -3.17
N SER A 65 4.83 -9.52 -4.33
CA SER A 65 3.91 -9.57 -5.46
C SER A 65 3.72 -11.01 -5.98
N GLY A 66 4.68 -11.92 -5.74
CA GLY A 66 4.55 -13.32 -6.10
C GLY A 66 3.49 -14.07 -5.28
N ASP A 67 3.12 -13.54 -4.12
CA ASP A 67 2.06 -14.09 -3.28
C ASP A 67 0.69 -13.47 -3.58
N LEU A 68 0.61 -12.50 -4.51
CA LEU A 68 -0.64 -11.86 -4.89
C LEU A 68 -1.27 -12.53 -6.12
N ASP A 69 -2.59 -12.45 -6.19
CA ASP A 69 -3.35 -12.83 -7.37
C ASP A 69 -3.10 -11.78 -8.47
N SER A 70 -2.39 -12.17 -9.53
CA SER A 70 -1.99 -11.24 -10.61
C SER A 70 -3.18 -10.63 -11.34
N ASP A 71 -4.32 -11.33 -11.38
CA ASP A 71 -5.54 -10.84 -12.05
C ASP A 71 -6.20 -9.72 -11.26
N LYS A 72 -5.76 -9.49 -10.02
CA LYS A 72 -6.25 -8.44 -9.12
C LYS A 72 -5.24 -7.33 -8.89
N LEU A 73 -4.07 -7.40 -9.52
CA LEU A 73 -2.98 -6.45 -9.34
C LEU A 73 -2.87 -5.53 -10.56
N TYR A 74 -3.29 -4.29 -10.40
CA TYR A 74 -3.39 -3.33 -11.49
C TYR A 74 -2.28 -2.28 -11.40
N PRO A 75 -1.49 -2.06 -12.46
CA PRO A 75 -0.53 -0.97 -12.49
C PRO A 75 -1.28 0.36 -12.47
N ASN A 76 -0.84 1.26 -11.60
CA ASN A 76 -1.47 2.57 -11.44
C ASN A 76 -0.63 3.65 -12.10
N ALA A 77 -0.96 3.92 -13.36
CA ALA A 77 -0.29 4.94 -14.16
C ALA A 77 -0.76 6.38 -13.88
N ILE A 78 -1.57 6.63 -12.84
CA ILE A 78 -2.15 7.97 -12.58
C ILE A 78 -1.41 8.73 -11.46
N VAL A 79 -0.59 8.06 -10.65
CA VAL A 79 0.13 8.67 -9.49
C VAL A 79 1.41 9.45 -9.89
N TYR A 80 1.60 9.76 -11.18
CA TYR A 80 2.78 10.50 -11.68
C TYR A 80 2.99 11.89 -11.07
N GLU A 81 2.00 12.46 -10.38
CA GLU A 81 2.08 13.82 -9.84
C GLU A 81 2.58 13.90 -8.38
N VAL A 82 2.59 12.80 -7.61
CA VAL A 82 2.98 12.84 -6.19
C VAL A 82 4.44 12.42 -5.97
N ASP A 83 4.93 11.43 -6.73
CA ASP A 83 6.32 10.99 -6.70
C ASP A 83 6.67 10.27 -8.02
N LYS A 84 7.50 10.90 -8.86
CA LYS A 84 7.82 10.42 -10.21
C LYS A 84 8.71 9.18 -10.21
N ASP A 85 9.31 8.86 -9.07
CA ASP A 85 10.28 7.77 -8.94
C ASP A 85 9.64 6.49 -8.38
N LEU A 86 8.34 6.51 -8.04
CA LEU A 86 7.61 5.37 -7.52
C LEU A 86 6.59 4.84 -8.52
N HIS A 87 6.70 3.55 -8.87
CA HIS A 87 5.64 2.82 -9.54
C HIS A 87 4.61 2.34 -8.53
N TRP A 88 3.36 2.73 -8.75
CA TRP A 88 2.24 2.38 -7.90
C TRP A 88 1.41 1.26 -8.51
N TRP A 89 0.82 0.48 -7.62
CA TRP A 89 -0.03 -0.66 -7.90
C TRP A 89 -1.29 -0.57 -7.05
N VAL A 90 -2.40 -1.05 -7.59
CA VAL A 90 -3.68 -1.17 -6.89
C VAL A 90 -4.07 -2.63 -6.87
N TYR A 91 -4.22 -3.20 -5.68
CA TYR A 91 -4.67 -4.56 -5.48
C TYR A 91 -6.16 -4.58 -5.12
N GLN A 92 -6.95 -5.37 -5.83
CA GLN A 92 -8.37 -5.52 -5.56
C GLN A 92 -8.61 -6.54 -4.44
N GLY A 93 -9.12 -6.05 -3.31
CA GLY A 93 -9.50 -6.89 -2.17
C GLY A 93 -8.45 -6.98 -1.07
N HIS A 94 -8.65 -7.95 -0.18
CA HIS A 94 -7.88 -8.11 1.06
C HIS A 94 -6.53 -8.81 0.84
N ILE A 95 -5.50 -8.35 1.55
CA ILE A 95 -4.20 -9.03 1.63
C ILE A 95 -4.05 -9.62 3.04
N PRO A 96 -4.01 -10.97 3.18
CA PRO A 96 -3.95 -11.60 4.49
C PRO A 96 -2.61 -11.35 5.18
N ARG A 97 -2.64 -11.30 6.52
CA ARG A 97 -1.47 -11.08 7.38
C ARG A 97 -0.28 -12.00 7.07
N SER A 98 -0.53 -13.23 6.65
CA SER A 98 0.50 -14.21 6.30
C SER A 98 1.36 -13.80 5.10
N ARG A 99 0.89 -12.84 4.29
CA ARG A 99 1.59 -12.32 3.10
C ARG A 99 2.24 -10.95 3.34
N ILE A 100 2.30 -10.51 4.60
CA ILE A 100 2.73 -9.17 4.98
C ILE A 100 3.92 -9.27 5.94
N ILE A 101 4.93 -8.44 5.73
CA ILE A 101 6.09 -8.29 6.61
C ILE A 101 6.19 -6.82 7.03
N ARG A 102 6.21 -6.53 8.33
CA ARG A 102 6.45 -5.17 8.83
C ARG A 102 7.94 -4.85 8.69
N LEU A 103 8.24 -3.76 7.98
CA LEU A 103 9.60 -3.25 7.88
C LEU A 103 9.90 -2.32 9.06
N ARG A 104 11.08 -2.48 9.67
CA ARG A 104 11.61 -1.48 10.59
C ARG A 104 12.25 -0.39 9.75
N ILE A 105 11.66 0.80 9.72
CA ILE A 105 12.36 1.97 9.20
C ILE A 105 13.36 2.38 10.27
N SER A 106 14.64 2.07 10.06
CA SER A 106 15.71 2.65 10.88
C SER A 106 15.72 4.14 10.61
N SER A 107 15.32 4.95 11.59
CA SER A 107 15.61 6.37 11.62
C SER A 107 17.13 6.53 11.61
N SER A 108 17.69 6.66 10.40
CA SER A 108 19.07 7.06 10.25
C SER A 108 19.13 8.54 10.64
N GLN A 109 19.42 8.82 11.91
CA GLN A 109 19.90 10.14 12.32
C GLN A 109 21.21 10.40 11.56
N PRO A 110 21.34 11.50 10.81
CA PRO A 110 22.64 12.07 10.56
C PRO A 110 23.10 12.78 11.85
N SER A 111 24.34 12.48 12.25
CA SER A 111 25.07 13.07 13.38
C SER A 111 25.39 14.54 13.19
#